data_AF-A0A9D9WLV2-F1
#
_entry.id   AF-A0A9D9WLV2-F1
#
_cell.length_a   1.000
_cell.length_b   1.000
_cell.length_c   1.000
_cell.angle_alpha   90.00
_cell.angle_beta   90.00
_cell.angle_gamma   90.00
#
_symmetry.space_group_name_H-M   'P 1'
#
loop_
_entity.id
_entity.type
_entity.pdbx_description
1 polymer ?
#
loop_
_entity_poly.entity_id
_entity_poly.type
_entity_poly.pdbx_seq_one_letter_code
_entity_poly.pdbx_strand_id
1 'polypeptide(L)'
;LSPIGDYKIQDALVRQFTNELSALGAQAISINNERKVTTTEVRTSRDNIMINGIAFARSEPFEIKAIIDPSKIDSFVVPYLQSVSESIKKQLGEDLVAITVRHEKGIIIPALSEDRIGYAMDLLQPVD
;
A
#
# COMPACT_ATOMS: atom_id res chain seq x y z
N LEU A 1 1.58 1.89 8.18
CA LEU A 1 0.71 0.94 8.90
C LEU A 1 1.63 0.05 9.71
N SER A 2 1.56 0.08 11.04
CA SER A 2 2.45 -0.73 11.88
C SER A 2 1.60 -1.59 12.81
N PRO A 3 1.75 -2.92 12.81
CA PRO A 3 1.03 -3.76 13.74
C PRO A 3 1.48 -3.49 15.18
N ILE A 4 0.58 -3.71 16.13
CA ILE A 4 0.87 -3.63 17.57
C ILE A 4 0.69 -5.03 18.18
N GLY A 5 1.65 -5.45 19.00
CA GLY A 5 1.66 -6.81 19.56
C GLY A 5 1.68 -7.88 18.48
N ASP A 6 0.87 -8.93 18.65
CA ASP A 6 0.78 -10.06 17.72
C ASP A 6 -0.20 -9.82 16.54
N TYR A 7 -0.67 -8.59 16.36
CA TYR A 7 -1.58 -8.26 15.27
C TYR A 7 -0.91 -8.49 13.92
N LYS A 8 -1.60 -9.20 13.02
CA LYS A 8 -1.16 -9.43 11.65
C LYS A 8 -1.96 -8.57 10.70
N ILE A 9 -1.30 -7.59 10.07
CA ILE A 9 -1.94 -6.69 9.08
C ILE A 9 -2.68 -7.51 8.04
N GLN A 10 -3.91 -7.11 7.73
CA GLN A 10 -4.73 -7.72 6.69
C GLN A 10 -4.49 -7.00 5.36
N ASP A 11 -4.45 -7.76 4.26
CA ASP A 11 -4.32 -7.19 2.92
C ASP A 11 -5.41 -6.15 2.60
N ALA A 12 -6.61 -6.29 3.17
CA ALA A 12 -7.73 -5.39 3.01
C ALA A 12 -7.39 -3.97 3.47
N LEU A 13 -6.62 -3.83 4.54
CA LEU A 13 -6.17 -2.54 5.04
C LEU A 13 -5.22 -1.87 4.04
N VAL A 14 -4.28 -2.64 3.50
CA VAL A 14 -3.33 -2.15 2.47
C VAL A 14 -4.07 -1.75 1.20
N ARG A 15 -5.02 -2.58 0.73
CA ARG A 15 -5.87 -2.27 -0.43
C ARG A 15 -6.72 -1.03 -0.21
N GLN A 16 -7.31 -0.87 0.98
CA GLN A 16 -8.16 0.28 1.29
C GLN A 16 -7.37 1.58 1.11
N PHE A 17 -6.25 1.76 1.82
CA PHE A 17 -5.43 2.98 1.67
C PHE A 17 -4.90 3.19 0.27
N THR A 18 -4.52 2.12 -0.42
CA THR A 18 -4.06 2.17 -1.81
C THR A 18 -5.17 2.67 -2.75
N ASN A 19 -6.41 2.25 -2.53
CA ASN A 19 -7.57 2.68 -3.29
C ASN A 19 -7.98 4.11 -2.94
N GLU A 20 -7.96 4.48 -1.66
CA GLU A 20 -8.22 5.87 -1.23
C GLU A 20 -7.24 6.84 -1.90
N LEU A 21 -5.94 6.55 -1.86
CA LEU A 21 -4.93 7.37 -2.53
C LEU A 21 -5.18 7.46 -4.04
N SER A 22 -5.61 6.37 -4.67
CA SER A 22 -5.98 6.37 -6.09
C SER A 22 -7.20 7.28 -6.35
N ALA A 23 -8.23 7.20 -5.49
CA ALA A 23 -9.44 8.03 -5.58
C ALA A 23 -9.17 9.52 -5.31
N LEU A 24 -8.17 9.83 -4.47
CA LEU A 24 -7.70 11.19 -4.19
C LEU A 24 -6.83 11.77 -5.32
N GLY A 25 -6.61 11.03 -6.40
CA GLY A 25 -5.88 11.49 -7.57
C GLY A 25 -4.37 11.33 -7.48
N ALA A 26 -3.88 10.34 -6.72
CA ALA A 26 -2.46 10.02 -6.72
C ALA A 26 -1.96 9.64 -8.12
N GLN A 27 -0.90 10.31 -8.57
CA GLN A 27 -0.27 10.10 -9.87
C GLN A 27 0.67 8.88 -9.86
N ALA A 28 1.23 8.56 -8.70
CA ALA A 28 2.07 7.39 -8.50
C ALA A 28 1.94 6.90 -7.06
N ILE A 29 1.97 5.58 -6.86
CA ILE A 29 1.89 4.94 -5.54
C ILE A 29 2.94 3.82 -5.47
N SER A 30 3.52 3.60 -4.30
CA SER A 30 4.26 2.38 -3.98
C SER A 30 3.84 1.81 -2.62
N ILE A 31 3.92 0.49 -2.48
CA ILE A 31 3.69 -0.21 -1.21
C ILE A 31 4.97 -0.98 -0.89
N ASN A 32 5.62 -0.66 0.23
CA ASN A 32 6.93 -1.23 0.62
C ASN A 32 7.97 -1.21 -0.52
N ASN A 33 8.05 -0.06 -1.21
CA ASN A 33 8.89 0.16 -2.40
C ASN A 33 8.55 -0.70 -3.64
N GLU A 34 7.44 -1.43 -3.66
CA GLU A 34 6.92 -2.01 -4.89
C GLU A 34 6.00 -1.00 -5.59
N ARG A 35 6.27 -0.70 -6.86
CA ARG A 35 5.46 0.22 -7.68
C ARG A 35 4.07 -0.35 -7.89
N LYS A 36 3.03 0.40 -7.49
CA LYS A 36 1.66 0.09 -7.88
C LYS A 36 1.44 0.40 -9.36
N VAL A 37 0.90 -0.58 -10.07
CA VAL A 37 0.28 -0.45 -11.40
C VAL A 37 -1.14 -1.02 -11.37
N THR A 38 -1.86 -0.94 -12.49
CA THR A 38 -3.26 -1.39 -12.58
C THR A 38 -3.45 -2.86 -12.21
N THR A 39 -2.46 -3.69 -12.52
CA THR A 39 -2.48 -5.15 -12.30
C THR A 39 -1.75 -5.57 -11.04
N THR A 40 -1.32 -4.64 -10.17
CA THR A 40 -0.69 -4.96 -8.88
C THR A 40 -1.63 -5.80 -8.03
N GLU A 41 -1.21 -7.02 -7.71
CA GLU A 41 -1.86 -7.83 -6.72
C GLU A 41 -1.51 -7.36 -5.30
N VAL A 42 -2.50 -7.40 -4.42
CA VAL A 42 -2.31 -7.22 -2.98
C VAL A 42 -3.18 -8.27 -2.29
N ARG A 43 -2.55 -9.37 -1.89
CA ARG A 43 -3.28 -10.53 -1.35
C ARG A 43 -2.53 -11.23 -0.23
N THR A 44 -3.26 -11.77 0.73
CA THR A 44 -2.69 -12.56 1.82
C THR A 44 -2.26 -13.94 1.31
N SER A 45 -1.09 -14.40 1.73
CA SER A 45 -0.62 -15.77 1.58
C SER A 45 0.07 -16.21 2.87
N ARG A 46 -0.63 -17.03 3.66
CA ARG A 46 -0.19 -17.45 5.01
C ARG A 46 0.11 -16.23 5.89
N ASP A 47 1.37 -16.09 6.31
CA ASP A 47 1.86 -15.01 7.17
C ASP A 47 2.39 -13.80 6.40
N ASN A 48 2.24 -13.78 5.07
CA ASN A 48 2.68 -12.69 4.21
C ASN A 48 1.52 -12.02 3.48
N ILE A 49 1.71 -10.77 3.09
CA ILE A 49 0.96 -10.11 2.02
C ILE A 49 1.86 -10.09 0.80
N MET A 50 1.36 -10.65 -0.30
CA MET A 50 2.01 -10.63 -1.61
C MET A 50 1.68 -9.32 -2.30
N ILE A 51 2.72 -8.62 -2.77
CA ILE A 51 2.63 -7.40 -3.58
C ILE A 51 3.58 -7.57 -4.75
N ASN A 52 3.09 -7.54 -6.00
CA ASN A 52 3.92 -7.71 -7.20
C ASN A 52 4.82 -8.97 -7.14
N GLY A 53 4.32 -10.08 -6.60
CA GLY A 53 5.01 -11.35 -6.46
C GLY A 53 5.94 -11.43 -5.25
N ILE A 54 6.12 -10.34 -4.50
CA ILE A 54 7.01 -10.25 -3.36
C ILE A 54 6.24 -10.41 -2.06
N ALA A 55 6.78 -11.25 -1.17
CA ALA A 55 6.21 -11.55 0.14
C ALA A 55 6.69 -10.53 1.17
N PHE A 56 5.73 -9.85 1.82
CA PHE A 56 5.97 -8.98 2.98
C PHE A 56 5.30 -9.57 4.21
N ALA A 57 6.05 -9.72 5.30
CA ALA A 57 5.54 -10.30 6.54
C ALA A 57 4.42 -9.42 7.13
N ARG A 58 3.32 -10.06 7.55
CA ARG A 58 2.14 -9.37 8.11
C ARG A 58 2.37 -8.77 9.49
N SER A 59 3.41 -9.24 10.19
CA SER A 59 3.88 -8.72 11.46
C SER A 59 4.81 -7.51 11.29
N GLU A 60 5.14 -7.12 10.06
CA GLU A 60 6.01 -5.98 9.79
C GLU A 60 5.19 -4.75 9.34
N PRO A 61 5.75 -3.54 9.47
CA PRO A 61 5.12 -2.33 8.96
C PRO A 61 4.96 -2.34 7.44
N PHE A 62 3.86 -1.73 6.98
CA PHE A 62 3.62 -1.40 5.57
C PHE A 62 3.68 0.11 5.36
N GLU A 63 4.59 0.54 4.50
CA GLU A 63 4.77 1.91 4.06
C GLU A 63 4.11 2.10 2.68
N ILE A 64 3.15 3.01 2.60
CA ILE A 64 2.47 3.37 1.35
C ILE A 64 2.85 4.81 1.04
N LYS A 65 3.55 5.02 -0.07
CA LYS A 65 3.95 6.35 -0.56
C LYS A 65 3.07 6.71 -1.74
N ALA A 66 2.72 7.99 -1.86
CA ALA A 66 1.99 8.51 -3.00
C ALA A 66 2.48 9.91 -3.40
N ILE A 67 2.41 10.19 -4.70
CA ILE A 67 2.60 11.55 -5.25
C ILE A 67 1.21 12.07 -5.62
N ILE A 68 0.80 13.17 -4.98
CA ILE A 68 -0.49 13.84 -5.18
C ILE A 68 -0.23 15.33 -5.44
N ASP A 69 -1.20 16.02 -6.07
CA ASP A 69 -1.22 17.47 -6.22
C ASP A 69 -0.95 18.17 -4.86
N PRO A 70 0.18 18.89 -4.71
CA PRO A 70 0.59 19.47 -3.44
C PRO A 70 -0.40 20.51 -2.90
N SER A 71 -1.21 21.14 -3.75
CA SER A 71 -2.21 22.13 -3.33
C SER A 71 -3.33 21.54 -2.46
N LYS A 72 -3.51 20.22 -2.51
CA LYS A 72 -4.59 19.48 -1.83
C LYS A 72 -4.12 18.68 -0.61
N ILE A 73 -2.80 18.53 -0.41
CA ILE A 73 -2.26 17.56 0.55
C ILE A 73 -2.70 17.92 1.98
N ASP A 74 -2.30 19.10 2.46
CA ASP A 74 -2.53 19.50 3.84
C ASP A 74 -3.97 19.99 4.08
N SER A 75 -4.63 20.48 3.03
CA SER A 75 -6.00 21.03 3.10
C SER A 75 -7.09 19.95 3.04
N PHE A 76 -6.83 18.81 2.40
CA PHE A 76 -7.86 17.80 2.14
C PHE A 76 -7.36 16.36 2.32
N VAL A 77 -6.28 15.97 1.65
CA VAL A 77 -5.82 14.57 1.59
C VAL A 77 -5.43 14.03 2.96
N VAL A 78 -4.57 14.76 3.70
CA VAL A 78 -4.12 14.34 5.04
C VAL A 78 -5.29 14.30 6.02
N PRO A 79 -6.13 15.35 6.17
CA PRO A 79 -7.32 15.29 7.02
C PRO A 79 -8.28 14.13 6.67
N TYR A 80 -8.51 13.89 5.38
CA TYR A 80 -9.35 12.79 4.92
C TYR A 80 -8.79 11.43 5.33
N LEU A 81 -7.52 11.17 5.05
CA LEU A 81 -6.88 9.90 5.40
C LEU A 81 -6.76 9.71 6.91
N GLN A 82 -6.64 10.79 7.69
CA GLN A 82 -6.73 10.74 9.16
C GLN A 82 -8.12 10.30 9.61
N SER A 83 -9.19 10.86 9.04
CA SER A 83 -10.57 10.43 9.31
C SER A 83 -10.81 8.95 8.96
N VAL A 84 -10.30 8.49 7.81
CA VAL A 84 -10.34 7.07 7.42
C VAL A 84 -9.56 6.22 8.44
N SER A 85 -8.39 6.68 8.88
CA SER A 85 -7.57 5.99 9.88
C SER A 85 -8.29 5.83 11.22
N GLU A 86 -8.97 6.87 11.68
CA GLU A 86 -9.77 6.85 12.91
C GLU A 86 -10.95 5.89 12.79
N SER A 87 -11.66 5.90 11.66
CA SER A 87 -12.78 4.98 11.40
C SER A 87 -12.33 3.52 11.45
N ILE A 88 -11.21 3.21 10.78
CA ILE A 88 -10.62 1.87 10.78
C ILE A 88 -10.19 1.45 12.19
N LYS A 89 -9.51 2.32 12.94
CA LYS A 89 -9.10 2.03 14.33
C LYS A 89 -10.31 1.73 15.22
N LYS A 90 -11.41 2.48 15.08
CA LYS A 90 -12.66 2.21 15.81
C LYS A 90 -13.28 0.85 15.45
N GLN A 91 -13.18 0.44 14.18
CA GLN A 91 -13.73 -0.84 13.73
C GLN A 91 -12.87 -2.04 14.14
N LEU A 92 -11.54 -1.91 14.09
CA LEU A 92 -10.60 -2.99 14.40
C LEU A 92 -10.28 -3.10 15.90
N GLY A 93 -10.25 -1.97 16.60
CA GLY A 93 -9.67 -1.81 17.94
C GLY A 93 -8.47 -0.88 17.90
N GLU A 94 -8.44 0.14 18.78
CA GLU A 94 -7.46 1.23 18.72
C GLU A 94 -6.01 0.75 18.94
N ASP A 95 -5.83 -0.35 19.67
CA ASP A 95 -4.53 -0.90 20.08
C ASP A 95 -4.00 -2.02 19.16
N LEU A 96 -4.60 -2.24 18.00
CA LEU A 96 -4.15 -3.31 17.07
C LEU A 96 -3.18 -2.81 16.00
N VAL A 97 -3.38 -1.58 15.50
CA VAL A 97 -2.59 -1.04 14.40
C VAL A 97 -2.35 0.46 14.55
N ALA A 98 -1.07 0.84 14.54
CA ALA A 98 -0.67 2.23 14.40
C ALA A 98 -0.77 2.65 12.93
N ILE A 99 -1.64 3.62 12.66
CA ILE A 99 -1.78 4.26 11.34
C ILE A 99 -1.27 5.69 11.47
N THR A 100 -0.30 6.04 10.62
CA THR A 100 0.34 7.36 10.60
C THR A 100 0.30 7.88 9.17
N VAL A 101 -0.23 9.09 9.01
CA VAL A 101 -0.33 9.81 7.73
C VAL A 101 0.54 11.07 7.86
N ARG A 102 1.45 11.28 6.91
CA ARG A 102 2.33 12.45 6.87
C ARG A 102 2.49 12.96 5.45
N HIS A 103 2.67 14.27 5.34
CA HIS A 103 3.14 14.92 4.13
C HIS A 103 4.67 15.04 4.20
N GLU A 104 5.38 14.55 3.19
CA GLU A 104 6.82 14.66 3.06
C GLU A 104 7.18 15.21 1.67
N LYS A 105 8.22 16.03 1.58
CA LYS A 105 8.73 16.57 0.31
C LYS A 105 9.76 15.60 -0.27
N GLY A 106 9.82 15.53 -1.61
CA GLY A 106 10.84 14.73 -2.30
C GLY A 106 10.64 13.21 -2.19
N ILE A 107 9.38 12.76 -2.03
CA ILE A 107 9.05 11.34 -2.05
C ILE A 107 9.44 10.73 -3.41
N ILE A 108 10.20 9.65 -3.36
CA ILE A 108 10.57 8.86 -4.54
C ILE A 108 9.64 7.65 -4.63
N ILE A 109 9.00 7.50 -5.79
CA ILE A 109 8.27 6.28 -6.14
C ILE A 109 9.13 5.50 -7.13
N PRO A 110 9.55 4.26 -6.82
CA PRO A 110 10.39 3.48 -7.71
C PRO A 110 9.68 3.15 -9.03
N ALA A 111 10.48 2.84 -10.05
CA ALA A 111 9.99 2.23 -11.28
C ALA A 111 9.45 0.82 -10.99
N LEU A 112 8.61 0.31 -11.91
CA LEU A 112 8.17 -1.07 -11.84
C LEU A 112 9.37 -2.00 -12.07
N SER A 113 9.56 -2.99 -11.20
CA SER A 113 10.52 -4.06 -11.44
C SER A 113 9.83 -5.12 -12.31
N GLU A 114 10.34 -5.33 -13.52
CA GLU A 114 9.79 -6.29 -14.49
C GLU A 114 10.28 -7.72 -14.23
N ASP A 115 11.36 -7.89 -13.45
CA ASP A 115 11.91 -9.19 -13.03
C ASP A 115 11.04 -9.91 -11.98
N ARG A 116 9.88 -9.33 -11.65
CA ARG A 116 8.93 -9.89 -10.69
C ARG A 116 8.12 -10.97 -11.37
N ILE A 117 7.83 -12.08 -10.67
CA ILE A 117 6.95 -13.15 -11.19
C ILE A 117 5.60 -12.60 -11.67
N GLY A 118 5.07 -11.56 -11.01
CA GLY A 118 3.83 -10.90 -11.41
C GLY A 118 3.91 -10.14 -12.76
N TYR A 119 5.12 -9.89 -13.28
CA TYR A 119 5.39 -9.09 -14.48
C TYR A 119 6.40 -9.71 -15.44
N ALA A 120 6.79 -10.97 -15.23
CA ALA A 120 7.63 -11.72 -16.16
C ALA A 120 6.83 -12.02 -17.44
N MET A 121 6.94 -11.14 -18.43
CA MET A 121 6.21 -11.22 -19.72
C MET A 121 6.91 -12.10 -20.76
N ASP A 122 8.12 -12.57 -20.47
CA ASP A 122 8.97 -13.40 -21.32
C ASP A 122 8.70 -14.90 -21.19
N LEU A 123 7.83 -15.30 -20.25
CA LEU A 123 7.46 -16.71 -20.00
C LEU A 123 6.43 -17.27 -21.01
N LEU A 124 6.00 -16.45 -21.97
CA LEU A 124 4.98 -16.82 -22.97
C LEU A 124 5.63 -17.30 -24.27
N GLN A 125 6.39 -18.39 -24.22
CA GLN A 125 6.61 -19.19 -25.43
C GLN A 125 5.49 -20.23 -25.52
N PRO A 126 4.71 -20.26 -26.62
CA PRO A 126 3.79 -21.35 -26.87
C PRO A 126 4.57 -22.67 -26.83
N VAL A 127 4.12 -23.62 -26.02
CA VAL A 127 4.53 -25.02 -26.17
C VAL A 127 3.78 -25.58 -27.39
N ASP A 128 4.53 -26.20 -28.30
CA ASP A 128 3.99 -26.95 -29.45
C ASP A 128 3.08 -28.10 -29.00
#